data_AF-A0A374WG28-F1
#
_entry.id   AF-A0A374WG28-F1
#
_cell.length_a   1.000
_cell.length_b   1.000
_cell.length_c   1.000
_cell.angle_alpha   90.00
_cell.angle_beta   90.00
_cell.angle_gamma   90.00
#
_symmetry.space_group_name_H-M   'P 1'
#
loop_
_entity.id
_entity.type
_entity.pdbx_description
1 polymer ?
#
loop_
_entity_poly.entity_id
_entity_poly.type
_entity_poly.pdbx_seq_one_letter_code
_entity_poly.pdbx_strand_id
1 'polypeptide(L)'
;MNAMIEFYVHQNKFAIPNAWEELTPGLFEGIMADMDLVTKGELSPAMLQVKHICRAMGWSPRNLVRTKEEDTLSNLAWLGEQVDFIFRISYPDQDAALQELSKEDYVKAKKTPPERLNISIARYLSKLDYKFVLNGCFCAQLIPYVSIQGQLFSGYTIDTSFSQLTCSLTALQFIEARSLLGCDQKMLPLLAAILYHPGLYDSESAHSLAKSFEKLPDATLQSIAFNFSSFVNYLFTTTQFRILIAGESEKKSLITTGALESLYNLSNDGLGDISAIEQMNIIKYLTILRKKLIETVRSMNFAEIPVVDIAKNTGLPISLIKQII
;
A
#
# COMPACT_ATOMS: atom_id res chain seq x y z
N MET A 1 -16.46 7.45 -2.80
CA MET A 1 -15.75 7.57 -1.51
C MET A 1 -15.49 9.04 -1.31
N ASN A 2 -15.74 9.59 -0.13
CA ASN A 2 -15.48 11.01 0.12
C ASN A 2 -14.01 11.16 0.49
N ALA A 3 -13.23 11.72 -0.43
CA ALA A 3 -11.80 11.99 -0.23
C ALA A 3 -11.55 13.03 0.88
N MET A 4 -12.59 13.80 1.23
CA MET A 4 -12.58 14.82 2.27
C MET A 4 -13.76 14.62 3.22
N ILE A 5 -13.54 14.85 4.51
CA ILE A 5 -14.61 15.07 5.51
C ILE A 5 -14.92 16.55 5.52
N GLU A 6 -16.13 16.92 5.09
CA GLU A 6 -16.58 18.31 5.06
C GLU A 6 -17.54 18.58 6.22
N PHE A 7 -17.34 19.69 6.92
CA PHE A 7 -18.22 20.12 8.01
C PHE A 7 -18.27 21.64 8.09
N TYR A 8 -19.31 22.16 8.77
CA TYR A 8 -19.52 23.58 8.96
C TYR A 8 -19.38 23.93 10.42
N VAL A 9 -18.63 24.99 10.71
CA VAL A 9 -18.66 25.65 12.02
C VAL A 9 -19.17 27.06 11.80
N HIS A 10 -20.39 27.31 12.28
CA HIS A 10 -21.19 28.49 11.93
C HIS A 10 -21.42 28.58 10.42
N GLN A 11 -20.78 29.53 9.73
CA GLN A 11 -20.88 29.72 8.28
C GLN A 11 -19.61 29.33 7.52
N ASN A 12 -18.57 28.90 8.24
CA ASN A 12 -17.30 28.53 7.64
C ASN A 12 -17.28 27.04 7.32
N LYS A 13 -17.04 26.71 6.05
CA LYS A 13 -16.83 25.34 5.58
C LYS A 13 -15.38 24.92 5.86
N PHE A 14 -15.21 23.76 6.46
CA PHE A 14 -13.93 23.13 6.70
C PHE A 14 -13.88 21.77 6.00
N ALA A 15 -12.67 21.34 5.66
CA ALA A 15 -12.43 20.07 5.00
C ALA A 15 -11.19 19.39 5.59
N ILE A 16 -11.28 18.10 5.89
CA ILE A 16 -10.20 17.28 6.41
C ILE A 16 -9.90 16.15 5.42
N PRO A 17 -8.63 15.93 5.02
CA PRO A 17 -8.26 14.80 4.19
C PRO A 17 -8.69 13.46 4.79
N ASN A 18 -9.37 12.63 4.00
CA ASN A 18 -9.88 11.31 4.39
C ASN A 18 -9.53 10.23 3.36
N ALA A 19 -8.40 10.39 2.70
CA ALA A 19 -7.77 9.38 1.86
C ALA A 19 -6.25 9.57 1.95
N TRP A 20 -5.49 8.49 1.72
CA TRP A 20 -4.02 8.57 1.72
C TRP A 20 -3.53 9.52 0.63
N GLU A 21 -4.17 9.50 -0.54
CA GLU A 21 -3.83 10.31 -1.70
C GLU A 21 -4.00 11.82 -1.49
N GLU A 22 -4.80 12.23 -0.51
CA GLU A 22 -5.05 13.65 -0.19
C GLU A 22 -4.14 14.19 0.92
N LEU A 23 -3.26 13.34 1.48
CA LEU A 23 -2.37 13.76 2.56
C LEU A 23 -1.20 14.58 2.04
N THR A 24 -0.88 15.63 2.79
CA THR A 24 0.43 16.27 2.67
C THR A 24 1.51 15.40 3.33
N PRO A 25 2.79 15.53 2.96
CA PRO A 25 3.87 14.77 3.60
C PRO A 25 3.89 14.89 5.13
N GLY A 26 3.67 16.10 5.67
CA GLY A 26 3.62 16.31 7.11
C GLY A 26 2.44 15.64 7.81
N LEU A 27 1.29 15.49 7.14
CA LEU A 27 0.16 14.72 7.69
C LEU A 27 0.47 13.22 7.71
N PHE A 28 1.06 12.71 6.63
CA PHE A 28 1.46 11.32 6.52
C PHE A 28 2.51 10.94 7.57
N GLU A 29 3.61 11.69 7.67
CA GLU A 29 4.64 11.45 8.68
C GLU A 29 4.09 11.55 10.10
N GLY A 30 3.16 12.48 10.35
CA GLY A 30 2.48 12.60 11.63
C GLY A 30 1.66 11.37 12.00
N ILE A 31 0.95 10.76 11.04
CA ILE A 31 0.22 9.50 11.24
C ILE A 31 1.21 8.36 11.52
N MET A 32 2.29 8.26 10.74
CA MET A 32 3.28 7.20 10.89
C MET A 32 4.02 7.28 12.24
N ALA A 33 4.33 8.47 12.72
CA ALA A 33 4.93 8.67 14.04
C ALA A 33 4.01 8.22 15.18
N ASP A 34 2.70 8.50 15.08
CA ASP A 34 1.71 8.05 16.06
C ASP A 34 1.45 6.53 15.97
N MET A 35 1.71 5.91 14.81
CA MET A 35 1.47 4.49 14.59
C MET A 35 2.33 3.60 15.48
N ASP A 36 3.59 3.98 15.72
CA ASP A 36 4.48 3.23 16.64
C ASP A 36 3.83 3.12 18.04
N LEU A 37 3.20 4.19 18.52
CA LEU A 37 2.46 4.20 19.78
C LEU A 37 1.23 3.29 19.73
N VAL A 38 0.54 3.21 18.58
CA VAL A 38 -0.58 2.27 18.40
C VAL A 38 -0.10 0.83 18.45
N THR A 39 1.02 0.50 17.80
CA THR A 39 1.58 -0.86 17.82
C THR A 39 2.03 -1.29 19.21
N LYS A 40 2.49 -0.34 20.04
CA LYS A 40 2.86 -0.56 21.46
C LYS A 40 1.65 -0.61 22.40
N GLY A 41 0.45 -0.29 21.92
CA GLY A 41 -0.76 -0.21 22.73
C GLY A 41 -0.86 1.05 23.61
N GLU A 42 0.03 2.03 23.40
CA GLU A 42 0.05 3.31 24.13
C GLU A 42 -0.95 4.32 23.56
N LEU A 43 -1.38 4.13 22.31
CA LEU A 43 -2.37 4.96 21.63
C LEU A 43 -3.47 4.08 21.02
N SER A 44 -4.74 4.43 21.25
CA SER A 44 -5.84 3.71 20.59
C SER A 44 -5.99 4.15 19.13
N PRO A 45 -6.48 3.28 18.23
CA PRO A 45 -6.78 3.64 16.84
C PRO A 45 -7.71 4.86 16.73
N ALA A 46 -8.73 4.93 17.59
CA ALA A 46 -9.66 6.06 17.66
C ALA A 46 -8.94 7.38 18.02
N MET A 47 -7.99 7.33 18.96
CA MET A 47 -7.23 8.51 19.32
C MET A 47 -6.28 8.96 18.20
N LEU A 48 -5.72 8.02 17.42
CA LEU A 48 -4.94 8.37 16.24
C LEU A 48 -5.80 9.11 15.20
N GLN A 49 -7.04 8.66 14.96
CA GLN A 49 -7.99 9.37 14.07
C GLN A 49 -8.26 10.80 14.56
N VAL A 50 -8.47 10.99 15.86
CA VAL A 50 -8.63 12.34 16.46
C VAL A 50 -7.37 13.19 16.30
N LYS A 51 -6.18 12.61 16.51
CA LYS A 51 -4.91 13.31 16.29
C LYS A 51 -4.73 13.75 14.84
N HIS A 52 -5.14 12.92 13.87
CA HIS A 52 -5.13 13.28 12.45
C HIS A 52 -5.99 14.52 12.18
N ILE A 53 -7.21 14.55 12.71
CA ILE A 53 -8.10 15.72 12.59
C ILE A 53 -7.46 16.96 13.20
N CYS A 54 -6.94 16.84 14.42
CA CYS A 54 -6.27 17.96 15.08
C CYS A 54 -5.10 18.47 14.26
N ARG A 55 -4.30 17.58 13.66
CA ARG A 55 -3.16 17.93 12.81
C ARG A 55 -3.60 18.61 11.52
N ALA A 56 -4.61 18.08 10.84
CA ALA A 56 -5.16 18.68 9.62
C ALA A 56 -5.72 20.08 9.85
N MET A 57 -6.29 20.31 11.04
CA MET A 57 -6.90 21.58 11.42
C MET A 57 -5.96 22.55 12.15
N GLY A 58 -4.73 22.14 12.47
CA GLY A 58 -3.81 22.92 13.30
C GLY A 58 -4.30 23.11 14.74
N TRP A 59 -5.20 22.26 15.22
CA TRP A 59 -5.72 22.30 16.58
C TRP A 59 -4.77 21.63 17.57
N SER A 60 -4.63 22.21 18.76
CA SER A 60 -3.86 21.60 19.84
C SER A 60 -4.77 20.69 20.68
N PRO A 61 -4.53 19.35 20.71
CA PRO A 61 -5.32 18.44 21.52
C PRO A 61 -5.32 18.83 23.01
N ARG A 62 -4.20 19.38 23.50
CA ARG A 62 -4.07 19.84 24.89
C ARG A 62 -5.02 20.99 25.23
N ASN A 63 -5.26 21.90 24.28
CA ASN A 63 -6.15 23.04 24.50
C ASN A 63 -7.62 22.59 24.45
N LEU A 64 -7.95 21.66 23.55
CA LEU A 64 -9.29 21.08 23.42
C LEU A 64 -9.69 20.25 24.64
N VAL A 65 -8.73 19.57 25.28
CA VAL A 65 -8.99 18.82 26.52
C VAL A 65 -9.10 19.74 27.74
N ARG A 66 -8.45 20.91 27.72
CA ARG A 66 -8.50 21.88 28.84
C ARG A 66 -9.86 22.57 28.99
N THR A 67 -10.62 22.73 27.91
CA THR A 67 -11.95 23.34 27.98
C THR A 67 -12.96 22.42 28.69
N LYS A 68 -12.73 21.09 28.70
CA LYS A 68 -13.61 20.07 29.32
C LYS A 68 -15.09 20.18 28.92
N GLU A 69 -15.38 20.84 27.81
CA GLU A 69 -16.74 20.93 27.29
C GLU A 69 -17.09 19.58 26.65
N GLU A 70 -18.13 18.94 27.18
CA GLU A 70 -18.58 17.61 26.79
C GLU A 70 -18.98 17.56 25.30
N ASP A 71 -19.60 18.63 24.81
CA ASP A 71 -19.97 18.79 23.39
C ASP A 71 -18.74 18.85 22.47
N THR A 72 -17.67 19.54 22.90
CA THR A 72 -16.43 19.66 22.12
C THR A 72 -15.76 18.29 21.97
N LEU A 73 -15.67 17.52 23.06
CA LEU A 73 -15.08 16.17 23.01
C LEU A 73 -15.95 15.20 22.21
N SER A 74 -17.28 15.30 22.33
CA SER A 74 -18.22 14.47 21.57
C SER A 74 -18.14 14.76 20.07
N ASN A 75 -18.06 16.04 19.68
CA ASN A 75 -17.90 16.44 18.28
C ASN A 75 -16.56 15.97 17.69
N LEU A 76 -15.47 16.05 18.47
CA LEU A 76 -14.16 15.55 18.04
C LEU A 76 -14.14 14.03 17.88
N ALA A 77 -14.75 13.30 18.81
CA ALA A 77 -14.91 11.86 18.71
C ALA A 77 -15.73 11.49 17.46
N TRP A 78 -16.85 12.18 17.24
CA TRP A 78 -17.69 11.99 16.06
C TRP A 78 -16.94 12.26 14.74
N LEU A 79 -16.14 13.34 14.68
CA LEU A 79 -15.28 13.59 13.52
C LEU A 79 -14.23 12.48 13.35
N GLY A 80 -13.62 12.02 14.46
CA GLY A 80 -12.65 10.92 14.48
C GLY A 80 -13.22 9.65 13.87
N GLU A 81 -14.49 9.35 14.18
CA GLU A 81 -15.20 8.22 13.61
C GLU A 81 -15.44 8.31 12.10
N GLN A 82 -15.48 9.52 11.54
CA GLN A 82 -15.59 9.68 10.08
C GLN A 82 -14.28 9.34 9.35
N VAL A 83 -13.14 9.25 10.06
CA VAL A 83 -11.84 8.94 9.47
C VAL A 83 -11.73 7.45 9.16
N ASP A 84 -12.01 7.04 7.93
CA ASP A 84 -12.16 5.62 7.56
C ASP A 84 -11.03 5.06 6.68
N PHE A 85 -10.00 5.86 6.40
CA PHE A 85 -8.93 5.48 5.47
C PHE A 85 -7.70 4.87 6.16
N ILE A 86 -7.42 5.18 7.43
CA ILE A 86 -6.16 4.80 8.11
C ILE A 86 -6.14 3.30 8.45
N PHE A 87 -7.25 2.80 8.98
CA PHE A 87 -7.37 1.43 9.46
C PHE A 87 -8.42 0.65 8.68
N ARG A 88 -8.21 -0.66 8.60
CA ARG A 88 -9.21 -1.65 8.23
C ARG A 88 -9.35 -2.66 9.35
N ILE A 89 -10.50 -3.31 9.42
CA ILE A 89 -10.76 -4.37 10.39
C ILE A 89 -10.39 -5.70 9.76
N SER A 90 -9.54 -6.49 10.43
CA SER A 90 -9.21 -7.86 10.07
C SER A 90 -9.91 -8.81 11.04
N TYR A 91 -10.66 -9.76 10.50
CA TYR A 91 -11.27 -10.83 11.27
C TYR A 91 -10.39 -12.10 11.25
N PRO A 92 -10.61 -13.04 12.18
CA PRO A 92 -9.95 -14.35 12.16
C PRO A 92 -10.14 -15.11 10.85
N ASP A 93 -9.30 -16.12 10.63
CA ASP A 93 -9.38 -17.05 9.49
C ASP A 93 -9.42 -16.36 8.13
N GLN A 94 -8.60 -15.31 7.95
CA GLN A 94 -8.50 -14.54 6.70
C GLN A 94 -9.86 -13.96 6.25
N ASP A 95 -10.61 -13.38 7.18
CA ASP A 95 -11.94 -12.83 6.94
C ASP A 95 -12.97 -13.85 6.42
N ALA A 96 -12.85 -15.14 6.79
CA ALA A 96 -13.79 -16.19 6.38
C ALA A 96 -15.25 -15.82 6.64
N ALA A 97 -15.52 -15.15 7.77
CA ALA A 97 -16.84 -14.64 8.17
C ALA A 97 -17.45 -13.63 7.17
N LEU A 98 -16.66 -13.05 6.28
CA LEU A 98 -17.11 -12.06 5.31
C LEU A 98 -17.31 -12.61 3.89
N GLN A 99 -16.98 -13.89 3.63
CA GLN A 99 -16.93 -14.42 2.26
C GLN A 99 -18.30 -14.47 1.55
N GLU A 100 -19.37 -14.66 2.31
CA GLU A 100 -20.74 -14.74 1.78
C GLU A 100 -21.44 -13.37 1.71
N LEU A 101 -20.77 -12.30 2.17
CA LEU A 101 -21.37 -10.98 2.18
C LEU A 101 -21.43 -10.37 0.78
N SER A 102 -22.43 -9.49 0.59
CA SER A 102 -22.44 -8.59 -0.55
C SER A 102 -21.16 -7.75 -0.57
N LYS A 103 -20.73 -7.31 -1.75
CA LYS A 103 -19.56 -6.41 -1.87
C LYS A 103 -19.69 -5.16 -1.02
N GLU A 104 -20.92 -4.64 -0.87
CA GLU A 104 -21.20 -3.46 -0.06
C GLU A 104 -21.03 -3.74 1.44
N ASP A 105 -21.62 -4.83 1.94
CA ASP A 105 -21.53 -5.20 3.36
C ASP A 105 -20.11 -5.63 3.74
N TYR A 106 -19.39 -6.28 2.83
CA TYR A 106 -17.97 -6.57 2.98
C TYR A 106 -17.18 -5.28 3.23
N VAL A 107 -17.37 -4.26 2.39
CA VAL A 107 -16.65 -2.98 2.52
C VAL A 107 -17.03 -2.29 3.83
N LYS A 108 -18.31 -2.30 4.23
CA LYS A 108 -18.75 -1.75 5.51
C LYS A 108 -18.10 -2.47 6.69
N ALA A 109 -18.11 -3.81 6.69
CA ALA A 109 -17.51 -4.62 7.75
C ALA A 109 -15.99 -4.44 7.88
N LYS A 110 -15.29 -4.14 6.79
CA LYS A 110 -13.85 -3.84 6.82
C LYS A 110 -13.52 -2.44 7.35
N LYS A 111 -14.49 -1.53 7.48
CA LYS A 111 -14.27 -0.12 7.83
C LYS A 111 -14.89 0.27 9.18
N THR A 112 -16.10 -0.21 9.42
CA THR A 112 -16.90 0.16 10.58
C THR A 112 -16.86 -0.97 11.62
N PRO A 113 -16.56 -0.68 12.89
CA PRO A 113 -16.57 -1.69 13.94
C PRO A 113 -17.91 -2.43 14.02
N PRO A 114 -17.90 -3.75 14.28
CA PRO A 114 -19.10 -4.57 14.35
C PRO A 114 -20.22 -4.01 15.23
N GLU A 115 -19.87 -3.35 16.33
CA GLU A 115 -20.80 -2.77 17.30
C GLU A 115 -21.65 -1.64 16.71
N ARG A 116 -21.18 -1.05 15.60
CA ARG A 116 -21.82 0.07 14.88
C ARG A 116 -22.32 -0.34 13.49
N LEU A 117 -22.14 -1.60 13.10
CA LEU A 117 -22.64 -2.11 11.83
C LEU A 117 -24.14 -2.40 11.91
N ASN A 118 -24.87 -1.95 10.89
CA ASN A 118 -26.27 -2.31 10.70
C ASN A 118 -26.43 -3.39 9.62
N ILE A 119 -25.84 -4.56 9.86
CA ILE A 119 -25.93 -5.75 9.00
C ILE A 119 -26.29 -6.98 9.83
N SER A 120 -26.90 -8.00 9.20
CA SER A 120 -27.41 -9.20 9.88
C SER A 120 -26.35 -9.93 10.73
N ILE A 121 -25.10 -9.95 10.27
CA ILE A 121 -24.00 -10.67 10.91
C ILE A 121 -23.21 -9.81 11.93
N ALA A 122 -23.56 -8.54 12.13
CA ALA A 122 -22.82 -7.61 12.99
C ALA A 122 -22.59 -8.14 14.41
N ARG A 123 -23.63 -8.73 15.03
CA ARG A 123 -23.55 -9.32 16.38
C ARG A 123 -22.65 -10.55 16.46
N TYR A 124 -22.45 -11.26 15.35
CA TYR A 124 -21.49 -12.36 15.29
C TYR A 124 -20.07 -11.82 15.15
N LEU A 125 -19.87 -10.86 14.25
CA LEU A 125 -18.57 -10.20 14.04
C LEU A 125 -18.04 -9.53 15.31
N SER A 126 -18.92 -8.96 16.15
CA SER A 126 -18.52 -8.33 17.42
C SER A 126 -18.00 -9.31 18.48
N LYS A 127 -18.25 -10.61 18.31
CA LYS A 127 -17.74 -11.67 19.20
C LYS A 127 -16.40 -12.23 18.75
N LEU A 128 -15.95 -11.90 17.53
CA LEU A 128 -14.68 -12.37 17.00
C LEU A 128 -13.53 -11.50 17.56
N ASP A 129 -12.35 -12.09 17.68
CA ASP A 129 -11.10 -11.36 18.01
C ASP A 129 -10.61 -10.57 16.78
N TYR A 130 -11.39 -9.57 16.37
CA TYR A 130 -11.05 -8.71 15.25
C TYR A 130 -9.99 -7.69 15.65
N LYS A 131 -9.17 -7.27 14.69
CA LYS A 131 -8.06 -6.34 14.90
C LYS A 131 -8.11 -5.19 13.93
N PHE A 132 -7.75 -3.99 14.40
CA PHE A 132 -7.46 -2.87 13.51
C PHE A 132 -6.08 -3.06 12.90
N VAL A 133 -6.04 -3.15 11.58
CA VAL A 133 -4.81 -3.25 10.78
C VAL A 133 -4.68 -2.01 9.92
N LEU A 134 -3.45 -1.57 9.66
CA LEU A 134 -3.22 -0.45 8.76
C LEU A 134 -3.75 -0.74 7.36
N ASN A 135 -4.40 0.25 6.78
CA ASN A 135 -4.83 0.23 5.39
C ASN A 135 -3.65 0.61 4.47
N GLY A 136 -2.71 -0.30 4.28
CA GLY A 136 -1.55 -0.10 3.40
C GLY A 136 -1.82 -0.42 1.94
N CYS A 137 -2.83 0.18 1.32
CA CYS A 137 -3.15 -0.03 -0.10
C CYS A 137 -3.65 1.27 -0.73
N PHE A 138 -2.74 2.05 -1.29
CA PHE A 138 -3.00 3.36 -1.89
C PHE A 138 -2.00 3.69 -3.00
N CYS A 139 -2.32 4.66 -3.85
CA CYS A 139 -1.54 5.00 -5.04
C CYS A 139 -1.01 6.44 -4.98
N ALA A 140 -0.12 6.72 -4.03
CA ALA A 140 0.49 8.04 -3.88
C ALA A 140 1.91 7.97 -3.30
N GLN A 141 2.79 8.85 -3.79
CA GLN A 141 4.07 9.12 -3.13
C GLN A 141 3.86 10.22 -2.10
N LEU A 142 3.89 9.87 -0.81
CA LEU A 142 3.64 10.79 0.30
C LEU A 142 4.93 11.32 0.93
N ILE A 143 6.09 10.80 0.53
CA ILE A 143 7.40 11.33 0.88
C ILE A 143 8.13 11.61 -0.44
N PRO A 144 7.86 12.73 -1.12
CA PRO A 144 8.46 13.00 -2.42
C PRO A 144 9.95 13.35 -2.34
N TYR A 145 10.40 13.85 -1.18
CA TYR A 145 11.79 14.25 -0.98
C TYR A 145 12.28 13.93 0.42
N VAL A 146 13.57 13.64 0.55
CA VAL A 146 14.28 13.57 1.84
C VAL A 146 15.52 14.45 1.80
N SER A 147 15.84 15.09 2.93
CA SER A 147 17.03 15.92 3.08
C SER A 147 18.04 15.22 3.96
N ILE A 148 19.24 14.98 3.44
CA ILE A 148 20.36 14.39 4.17
C ILE A 148 21.51 15.39 4.11
N GLN A 149 21.89 15.93 5.26
CA GLN A 149 23.01 16.88 5.39
C GLN A 149 22.91 18.09 4.43
N GLY A 150 21.69 18.57 4.17
CA GLY A 150 21.43 19.71 3.28
C GLY A 150 21.33 19.36 1.79
N GLN A 151 21.59 18.10 1.41
CA GLN A 151 21.32 17.60 0.06
C GLN A 151 19.90 17.03 -0.01
N LEU A 152 19.14 17.48 -1.00
CA LEU A 152 17.79 16.99 -1.27
C LEU A 152 17.84 15.80 -2.25
N PHE A 153 17.22 14.70 -1.87
CA PHE A 153 17.03 13.52 -2.71
C PHE A 153 15.56 13.40 -3.07
N SER A 154 15.27 13.23 -4.36
CA SER A 154 13.91 13.01 -4.86
C SER A 154 13.60 11.53 -4.89
N GLY A 155 12.44 11.15 -4.37
CA GLY A 155 11.91 9.81 -4.50
C GLY A 155 11.32 9.55 -5.87
N TYR A 156 10.86 8.32 -6.09
CA TYR A 156 10.07 7.97 -7.27
C TYR A 156 8.73 8.73 -7.31
N THR A 157 8.25 8.98 -8.51
CA THR A 157 6.96 9.65 -8.75
C THR A 157 5.90 8.66 -9.18
N ILE A 158 4.65 8.93 -8.79
CA ILE A 158 3.45 8.24 -9.27
C ILE A 158 2.53 9.30 -9.85
N ASP A 159 1.98 9.05 -11.03
CA ASP A 159 0.93 9.87 -11.63
C ASP A 159 -0.22 8.97 -12.06
N THR A 160 -1.44 9.39 -11.76
CA THR A 160 -2.69 8.71 -12.13
C THR A 160 -3.61 9.61 -12.96
N SER A 161 -3.11 10.77 -13.38
CA SER A 161 -3.81 11.72 -14.24
C SER A 161 -4.32 11.04 -15.51
N PHE A 162 -5.47 11.50 -16.00
CA PHE A 162 -6.13 10.92 -17.18
C PHE A 162 -6.45 9.42 -17.05
N SER A 163 -6.61 8.93 -15.82
CA SER A 163 -6.90 7.52 -15.51
C SER A 163 -5.82 6.55 -16.00
N GLN A 164 -4.59 7.04 -16.18
CA GLN A 164 -3.43 6.23 -16.56
C GLN A 164 -2.42 6.24 -15.42
N LEU A 165 -2.05 5.04 -14.96
CA LEU A 165 -1.00 4.89 -13.97
C LEU A 165 0.37 4.96 -14.66
N THR A 166 1.19 5.92 -14.23
CA THR A 166 2.62 5.97 -14.54
C THR A 166 3.44 6.02 -13.25
N CYS A 167 4.67 5.51 -13.32
CA CYS A 167 5.60 5.46 -12.20
C CYS A 167 7.01 5.64 -12.74
N SER A 168 7.88 6.39 -12.06
CA SER A 168 9.24 6.64 -12.55
C SER A 168 10.22 5.50 -12.32
N LEU A 169 9.87 4.51 -11.48
CA LEU A 169 10.76 3.40 -11.14
C LEU A 169 11.16 2.57 -12.36
N THR A 170 12.41 2.14 -12.38
CA THR A 170 12.88 1.11 -13.32
C THR A 170 12.52 -0.29 -12.82
N ALA A 171 12.60 -1.29 -13.70
CA ALA A 171 12.34 -2.68 -13.36
C ALA A 171 13.30 -3.19 -12.30
N LEU A 172 14.61 -2.92 -12.45
CA LEU A 172 15.62 -3.34 -11.48
C LEU A 172 15.42 -2.67 -10.12
N GLN A 173 15.25 -1.34 -10.12
CA GLN A 173 15.01 -0.56 -8.89
C GLN A 173 13.79 -1.08 -8.13
N PHE A 174 12.69 -1.39 -8.85
CA PHE A 174 11.49 -1.95 -8.24
C PHE A 174 11.71 -3.36 -7.69
N ILE A 175 12.40 -4.24 -8.43
CA ILE A 175 12.65 -5.63 -8.01
C ILE A 175 13.50 -5.65 -6.74
N GLU A 176 14.58 -4.88 -6.71
CA GLU A 176 15.46 -4.80 -5.54
C GLU A 176 14.74 -4.12 -4.36
N ALA A 177 14.02 -3.02 -4.57
CA ALA A 177 13.23 -2.41 -3.49
C ALA A 177 12.18 -3.38 -2.92
N ARG A 178 11.48 -4.12 -3.80
CA ARG A 178 10.47 -5.10 -3.38
C ARG A 178 11.09 -6.27 -2.61
N SER A 179 12.31 -6.68 -2.97
CA SER A 179 13.03 -7.74 -2.26
C SER A 179 13.34 -7.41 -0.79
N LEU A 180 13.48 -6.12 -0.48
CA LEU A 180 13.81 -5.63 0.85
C LEU A 180 12.57 -5.40 1.73
N LEU A 181 11.36 -5.52 1.17
CA LEU A 181 10.13 -5.40 1.94
C LEU A 181 9.99 -6.57 2.92
N GLY A 182 9.87 -6.26 4.21
CA GLY A 182 9.75 -7.24 5.29
C GLY A 182 11.08 -7.80 5.79
N CYS A 183 12.21 -7.30 5.29
CA CYS A 183 13.53 -7.57 5.88
C CYS A 183 13.74 -6.81 7.21
N ASP A 184 14.87 -7.08 7.88
CA ASP A 184 15.29 -6.41 9.11
C ASP A 184 15.33 -4.88 8.92
N GLN A 185 15.04 -4.11 9.98
CA GLN A 185 15.08 -2.65 10.00
C GLN A 185 16.42 -2.09 9.53
N LYS A 186 17.52 -2.83 9.73
CA LYS A 186 18.86 -2.48 9.23
C LYS A 186 18.96 -2.35 7.71
N MET A 187 18.02 -2.93 6.97
CA MET A 187 17.97 -2.86 5.51
C MET A 187 17.17 -1.65 4.99
N LEU A 188 16.47 -0.93 5.87
CA LEU A 188 15.66 0.24 5.47
C LEU A 188 16.49 1.37 4.83
N PRO A 189 17.72 1.68 5.28
CA PRO A 189 18.57 2.66 4.60
C PRO A 189 18.86 2.27 3.14
N LEU A 190 19.09 0.99 2.87
CA LEU A 190 19.30 0.50 1.51
C LEU A 190 18.02 0.64 0.68
N LEU A 191 16.86 0.22 1.22
CA LEU A 191 15.57 0.41 0.57
C LEU A 191 15.32 1.88 0.21
N ALA A 192 15.58 2.79 1.13
CA ALA A 192 15.43 4.22 0.89
C ALA A 192 16.44 4.74 -0.15
N ALA A 193 17.70 4.31 -0.11
CA ALA A 193 18.69 4.69 -1.12
C ALA A 193 18.31 4.19 -2.53
N ILE A 194 17.69 3.02 -2.63
CA ILE A 194 17.16 2.50 -3.90
C ILE A 194 16.02 3.39 -4.40
N LEU A 195 15.03 3.70 -3.57
CA LEU A 195 13.83 4.45 -3.95
C LEU A 195 14.06 5.94 -4.24
N TYR A 196 15.14 6.51 -3.70
CA TYR A 196 15.54 7.92 -3.83
C TYR A 196 16.87 8.08 -4.58
N HIS A 197 17.25 7.06 -5.35
CA HIS A 197 18.48 7.07 -6.12
C HIS A 197 18.45 8.20 -7.18
N PRO A 198 19.48 9.06 -7.22
CA PRO A 198 19.53 10.14 -8.20
C PRO A 198 20.07 9.66 -9.56
N GLY A 199 19.30 9.94 -10.62
CA GLY A 199 19.74 9.70 -12.00
C GLY A 199 19.44 8.28 -12.48
N LEU A 200 20.38 7.68 -13.23
CA LEU A 200 20.24 6.32 -13.73
C LEU A 200 20.53 5.32 -12.62
N TYR A 201 19.60 4.41 -12.39
CA TYR A 201 19.69 3.45 -11.30
C TYR A 201 20.78 2.41 -11.54
N ASP A 202 21.57 2.14 -10.51
CA ASP A 202 22.55 1.07 -10.45
C ASP A 202 22.68 0.54 -9.01
N SER A 203 22.78 -0.78 -8.85
CA SER A 203 22.74 -1.44 -7.54
C SER A 203 23.97 -1.14 -6.67
N GLU A 204 25.15 -0.96 -7.27
CA GLU A 204 26.40 -0.67 -6.54
C GLU A 204 26.38 0.76 -5.98
N SER A 205 25.95 1.72 -6.81
CA SER A 205 25.80 3.11 -6.39
C SER A 205 24.69 3.28 -5.35
N ALA A 206 23.59 2.53 -5.42
CA ALA A 206 22.55 2.51 -4.39
C ALA A 206 23.10 1.99 -3.04
N HIS A 207 23.90 0.93 -3.05
CA HIS A 207 24.57 0.42 -1.84
C HIS A 207 25.54 1.44 -1.23
N SER A 208 26.30 2.14 -2.08
CA SER A 208 27.20 3.19 -1.62
C SER A 208 26.41 4.35 -0.99
N LEU A 209 25.27 4.71 -1.57
CA LEU A 209 24.38 5.76 -1.09
C LEU A 209 23.67 5.39 0.22
N ALA A 210 23.39 4.10 0.46
CA ALA A 210 22.72 3.59 1.66
C ALA A 210 23.38 4.06 2.97
N LYS A 211 24.72 4.17 3.00
CA LYS A 211 25.49 4.69 4.14
C LYS A 211 25.11 6.13 4.51
N SER A 212 24.68 6.93 3.54
CA SER A 212 24.21 8.29 3.80
C SER A 212 22.78 8.27 4.35
N PHE A 213 21.95 7.35 3.86
CA PHE A 213 20.56 7.17 4.30
C PHE A 213 20.44 6.58 5.71
N GLU A 214 21.48 5.95 6.26
CA GLU A 214 21.56 5.55 7.68
C GLU A 214 21.40 6.72 8.65
N LYS A 215 21.65 7.96 8.18
CA LYS A 215 21.49 9.18 8.98
C LYS A 215 20.04 9.66 9.09
N LEU A 216 19.13 9.10 8.28
CA LEU A 216 17.72 9.45 8.37
C LEU A 216 17.11 8.89 9.66
N PRO A 217 16.10 9.56 10.25
CA PRO A 217 15.38 9.02 11.38
C PRO A 217 14.70 7.68 11.02
N ASP A 218 14.70 6.72 11.95
CA ASP A 218 14.04 5.43 11.78
C ASP A 218 12.57 5.57 11.39
N ALA A 219 11.87 6.55 11.98
CA ALA A 219 10.48 6.84 11.66
C ALA A 219 10.29 7.22 10.17
N THR A 220 11.21 8.00 9.60
CA THR A 220 11.18 8.37 8.17
C THR A 220 11.45 7.14 7.31
N LEU A 221 12.46 6.33 7.66
CA LEU A 221 12.79 5.10 6.94
C LEU A 221 11.62 4.09 6.94
N GLN A 222 10.95 3.92 8.07
CA GLN A 222 9.74 3.10 8.18
C GLN A 222 8.59 3.67 7.35
N SER A 223 8.42 4.99 7.34
CA SER A 223 7.38 5.66 6.55
C SER A 223 7.62 5.49 5.04
N ILE A 224 8.88 5.54 4.59
CA ILE A 224 9.27 5.24 3.21
C ILE A 224 8.91 3.80 2.85
N ALA A 225 9.29 2.84 3.70
CA ALA A 225 8.99 1.42 3.47
C ALA A 225 7.49 1.15 3.44
N PHE A 226 6.71 1.78 4.33
CA PHE A 226 5.26 1.67 4.35
C PHE A 226 4.62 2.29 3.10
N ASN A 227 5.07 3.46 2.66
CA ASN A 227 4.58 4.09 1.42
C ASN A 227 4.81 3.17 0.20
N PHE A 228 6.04 2.68 0.04
CA PHE A 228 6.39 1.80 -1.06
C PHE A 228 5.64 0.46 -1.00
N SER A 229 5.55 -0.16 0.17
CA SER A 229 4.74 -1.38 0.37
C SER A 229 3.27 -1.15 0.01
N SER A 230 2.72 0.02 0.35
CA SER A 230 1.34 0.37 0.04
C SER A 230 1.09 0.55 -1.45
N PHE A 231 2.06 1.13 -2.16
CA PHE A 231 2.02 1.22 -3.62
C PHE A 231 2.14 -0.16 -4.29
N VAL A 232 3.03 -1.03 -3.80
CA VAL A 232 3.14 -2.42 -4.27
C VAL A 232 1.82 -3.18 -4.07
N ASN A 233 1.20 -3.05 -2.89
CA ASN A 233 -0.11 -3.63 -2.62
C ASN A 233 -1.17 -3.10 -3.57
N TYR A 234 -1.21 -1.79 -3.83
CA TYR A 234 -2.13 -1.20 -4.80
C TYR A 234 -1.93 -1.80 -6.21
N LEU A 235 -0.69 -1.85 -6.69
CA LEU A 235 -0.33 -2.42 -7.99
C LEU A 235 -0.89 -3.83 -8.15
N PHE A 236 -0.71 -4.69 -7.15
CA PHE A 236 -1.06 -6.10 -7.27
C PHE A 236 -2.43 -6.49 -6.73
N THR A 237 -3.21 -5.55 -6.17
CA THR A 237 -4.58 -5.85 -5.70
C THR A 237 -5.65 -5.11 -6.50
N THR A 238 -5.36 -3.88 -6.93
CA THR A 238 -6.36 -2.97 -7.51
C THR A 238 -6.21 -2.83 -9.03
N THR A 239 -5.02 -3.13 -9.57
CA THR A 239 -4.77 -3.01 -11.02
C THR A 239 -4.84 -4.36 -11.74
N GLN A 240 -4.75 -4.31 -13.07
CA GLN A 240 -4.67 -5.49 -13.95
C GLN A 240 -3.49 -6.43 -13.65
N PHE A 241 -2.48 -5.98 -12.89
CA PHE A 241 -1.30 -6.76 -12.54
C PHE A 241 -1.56 -7.79 -11.43
N ARG A 242 -2.74 -7.80 -10.79
CA ARG A 242 -3.13 -8.80 -9.78
C ARG A 242 -2.89 -10.25 -10.21
N ILE A 243 -3.07 -10.54 -11.49
CA ILE A 243 -2.83 -11.88 -12.06
C ILE A 243 -1.40 -12.37 -11.82
N LEU A 244 -0.41 -11.48 -11.73
CA LEU A 244 0.99 -11.83 -11.54
C LEU A 244 1.30 -12.41 -10.15
N ILE A 245 0.44 -12.16 -9.15
CA ILE A 245 0.60 -12.68 -7.78
C ILE A 245 -0.53 -13.63 -7.36
N ALA A 246 -1.52 -13.85 -8.21
CA ALA A 246 -2.74 -14.56 -7.85
C ALA A 246 -2.50 -16.05 -7.51
N GLY A 247 -1.36 -16.62 -7.91
CA GLY A 247 -0.96 -17.98 -7.58
C GLY A 247 -0.15 -18.14 -6.29
N GLU A 248 0.31 -17.04 -5.69
CA GLU A 248 1.17 -17.06 -4.50
C GLU A 248 0.39 -17.25 -3.20
N SER A 249 -0.95 -17.27 -3.25
CA SER A 249 -1.83 -17.31 -2.07
C SER A 249 -1.79 -18.61 -1.28
N GLU A 250 -1.19 -19.69 -1.78
CA GLU A 250 -1.07 -20.95 -1.02
C GLU A 250 0.27 -21.12 -0.29
N LYS A 251 1.29 -20.31 -0.59
CA LYS A 251 2.55 -20.27 0.17
C LYS A 251 3.12 -18.86 0.14
N LYS A 252 3.31 -18.25 1.32
CA LYS A 252 4.25 -17.14 1.51
C LYS A 252 5.64 -17.58 1.02
N SER A 253 5.89 -17.49 -0.28
CA SER A 253 7.24 -17.60 -0.81
C SER A 253 7.81 -16.20 -0.83
N LEU A 254 9.03 -16.07 -0.31
CA LEU A 254 9.83 -14.88 -0.48
C LEU A 254 10.06 -14.71 -1.99
N ILE A 255 9.33 -13.78 -2.60
CA ILE A 255 9.44 -13.48 -4.02
C ILE A 255 10.69 -12.63 -4.19
N THR A 256 11.81 -13.31 -4.40
CA THR A 256 13.07 -12.67 -4.75
C THR A 256 13.69 -13.30 -5.99
N THR A 257 13.58 -14.61 -6.15
CA THR A 257 14.28 -15.32 -7.23
C THR A 257 13.56 -15.24 -8.58
N GLY A 258 12.23 -15.40 -8.62
CA GLY A 258 11.49 -15.45 -9.90
C GLY A 258 11.41 -14.13 -10.68
N ALA A 259 11.47 -13.00 -9.98
CA ALA A 259 11.40 -11.67 -10.62
C ALA A 259 12.71 -11.28 -11.31
N LEU A 260 13.87 -11.66 -10.75
CA LEU A 260 15.17 -11.48 -11.39
C LEU A 260 15.34 -12.43 -12.58
N GLU A 261 14.97 -13.71 -12.43
CA GLU A 261 14.94 -14.67 -13.54
C GLU A 261 14.06 -14.19 -14.71
N SER A 262 12.97 -13.48 -14.41
CA SER A 262 12.10 -12.88 -15.43
C SER A 262 12.80 -11.81 -16.27
N LEU A 263 13.73 -11.03 -15.70
CA LEU A 263 14.54 -10.06 -16.48
C LEU A 263 15.41 -10.80 -17.51
N TYR A 264 16.10 -11.86 -17.08
CA TYR A 264 16.95 -12.66 -17.97
C TYR A 264 16.14 -13.37 -19.06
N ASN A 265 14.97 -13.91 -18.73
CA ASN A 265 14.08 -14.53 -19.71
C ASN A 265 13.58 -13.52 -20.76
N LEU A 266 13.28 -12.28 -20.36
CA LEU A 266 12.90 -11.23 -21.32
C LEU A 266 14.05 -10.86 -22.26
N SER A 267 15.29 -10.88 -21.77
CA SER A 267 16.46 -10.62 -22.61
C SER A 267 16.68 -11.75 -23.62
N ASN A 268 16.58 -13.00 -23.15
CA ASN A 268 16.68 -14.18 -24.00
C ASN A 268 15.59 -14.22 -25.09
N ASP A 269 14.40 -13.69 -24.79
CA ASP A 269 13.29 -13.58 -25.74
C ASP A 269 13.44 -12.40 -26.73
N GLY A 270 14.60 -11.74 -26.75
CA GLY A 270 14.96 -10.73 -27.76
C GLY A 270 14.33 -9.35 -27.56
N LEU A 271 13.79 -9.04 -26.37
CA LEU A 271 13.19 -7.74 -26.07
C LEU A 271 14.19 -6.63 -25.78
N GLY A 272 15.47 -6.97 -25.67
CA GLY A 272 16.58 -6.07 -25.40
C GLY A 272 17.74 -6.81 -24.73
N ASP A 273 18.88 -6.15 -24.61
CA ASP A 273 19.92 -6.62 -23.70
C ASP A 273 19.45 -6.48 -22.24
N ILE A 274 20.19 -7.12 -21.32
CA ILE A 274 19.84 -7.17 -19.91
C ILE A 274 19.74 -5.74 -19.33
N SER A 275 20.70 -4.87 -19.67
CA SER A 275 20.73 -3.49 -19.20
C SER A 275 19.53 -2.67 -19.65
N ALA A 276 19.08 -2.82 -20.90
CA ALA A 276 17.88 -2.15 -21.40
C ALA A 276 16.60 -2.62 -20.68
N ILE A 277 16.55 -3.89 -20.27
CA ILE A 277 15.41 -4.45 -19.55
C ILE A 277 15.43 -4.01 -18.08
N GLU A 278 16.60 -3.99 -17.44
CA GLU A 278 16.79 -3.48 -16.08
C GLU A 278 16.34 -2.02 -15.94
N GLN A 279 16.67 -1.19 -16.93
CA GLN A 279 16.29 0.22 -16.98
C GLN A 279 14.87 0.46 -17.52
N MET A 280 14.14 -0.60 -17.91
CA MET A 280 12.79 -0.46 -18.43
C MET A 280 11.86 0.09 -17.35
N ASN A 281 10.95 0.99 -17.75
CA ASN A 281 9.89 1.47 -16.87
C ASN A 281 9.07 0.32 -16.24
N ILE A 282 8.80 0.41 -14.93
CA ILE A 282 8.12 -0.66 -14.20
C ILE A 282 6.73 -1.00 -14.76
N ILE A 283 5.93 -0.01 -15.16
CA ILE A 283 4.59 -0.27 -15.69
C ILE A 283 4.69 -1.04 -17.00
N LYS A 284 5.62 -0.66 -17.87
CA LYS A 284 5.90 -1.38 -19.13
C LYS A 284 6.38 -2.81 -18.86
N TYR A 285 7.30 -2.99 -17.93
CA TYR A 285 7.79 -4.30 -17.51
C TYR A 285 6.66 -5.22 -17.04
N LEU A 286 5.83 -4.76 -16.10
CA LEU A 286 4.69 -5.52 -15.58
C LEU A 286 3.64 -5.82 -16.65
N THR A 287 3.41 -4.90 -17.61
CA THR A 287 2.52 -5.13 -18.75
C THR A 287 3.02 -6.26 -19.65
N ILE A 288 4.33 -6.33 -19.91
CA ILE A 288 4.91 -7.42 -20.70
C ILE A 288 4.78 -8.75 -19.96
N LEU A 289 5.13 -8.81 -18.68
CA LEU A 289 4.97 -10.03 -17.88
C LEU A 289 3.53 -10.54 -17.88
N ARG A 290 2.57 -9.63 -17.67
CA ARG A 290 1.14 -9.95 -17.70
C ARG A 290 0.73 -10.51 -19.05
N LYS A 291 1.17 -9.88 -20.15
CA LYS A 291 0.84 -10.33 -21.51
C LYS A 291 1.38 -11.72 -21.78
N LYS A 292 2.64 -11.99 -21.43
CA LYS A 292 3.25 -13.33 -21.56
C LYS A 292 2.49 -14.39 -20.78
N LEU A 293 2.14 -14.11 -19.53
CA LEU A 293 1.37 -15.06 -18.71
C LEU A 293 0.01 -15.41 -19.35
N ILE A 294 -0.69 -14.41 -19.88
CA ILE A 294 -1.96 -14.59 -20.60
C ILE A 294 -1.76 -15.42 -21.89
N GLU A 295 -0.71 -15.14 -22.66
CA GLU A 295 -0.38 -15.86 -23.89
C GLU A 295 -0.02 -17.32 -23.61
N THR A 296 0.71 -17.60 -22.52
CA THR A 296 1.00 -18.96 -22.05
C THR A 296 -0.28 -19.73 -21.74
N VAL A 297 -1.21 -19.13 -20.97
CA VAL A 297 -2.51 -19.76 -20.66
C VAL A 297 -3.31 -20.06 -21.94
N ARG A 298 -3.37 -19.10 -22.88
CA ARG A 298 -4.09 -19.29 -24.15
C ARG A 298 -3.46 -20.36 -25.02
N SER A 299 -2.13 -20.42 -25.07
CA SER A 299 -1.39 -21.43 -25.83
C SER A 299 -1.61 -22.84 -25.26
N MET A 300 -1.59 -22.97 -23.94
CA MET A 300 -1.91 -24.25 -23.28
C MET A 300 -3.35 -24.69 -23.54
N ASN A 301 -4.29 -23.75 -23.51
CA ASN A 301 -5.69 -24.04 -23.84
C ASN A 301 -5.87 -24.43 -25.32
N PHE A 302 -5.16 -23.77 -26.24
CA PHE A 302 -5.16 -24.14 -27.66
C PHE A 302 -4.57 -25.54 -27.91
N ALA A 303 -3.61 -25.96 -27.09
CA ALA A 303 -3.06 -27.31 -27.07
C ALA A 303 -3.96 -28.33 -26.35
N GLU A 304 -5.22 -27.97 -26.03
CA GLU A 304 -6.23 -28.81 -25.36
C GLU A 304 -5.78 -29.34 -23.98
N ILE A 305 -4.85 -28.64 -23.32
CA ILE A 305 -4.40 -28.99 -21.96
C ILE A 305 -5.56 -28.73 -20.98
N PRO A 306 -5.91 -29.70 -20.11
CA PRO A 306 -6.97 -29.52 -19.13
C PRO A 306 -6.72 -28.31 -18.22
N VAL A 307 -7.79 -27.56 -17.88
CA VAL A 307 -7.71 -26.35 -17.05
C VAL A 307 -7.01 -26.58 -15.70
N VAL A 308 -7.15 -27.79 -15.14
CA VAL A 308 -6.47 -28.18 -13.88
C VAL A 308 -4.95 -28.27 -14.07
N ASP A 309 -4.49 -28.79 -15.20
CA ASP A 309 -3.07 -28.87 -15.53
C ASP A 309 -2.52 -27.48 -15.90
N ILE A 310 -3.31 -26.62 -16.54
CA ILE A 310 -2.95 -25.21 -16.74
C ILE A 310 -2.75 -24.51 -15.40
N ALA A 311 -3.63 -24.73 -14.43
CA ALA A 311 -3.50 -24.17 -13.08
C ALA A 311 -2.22 -24.66 -12.38
N LYS A 312 -1.89 -25.94 -12.52
CA LYS A 312 -0.65 -26.51 -11.95
C LYS A 312 0.61 -25.94 -12.60
N ASN A 313 0.61 -25.71 -13.91
CA ASN A 313 1.76 -25.19 -14.64
C ASN A 313 1.95 -23.68 -14.47
N THR A 314 0.87 -22.91 -14.38
CA THR A 314 0.93 -21.44 -14.30
C THR A 314 0.81 -20.92 -12.86
N GLY A 315 0.40 -21.76 -11.92
CA GLY A 315 0.08 -21.39 -10.55
C GLY A 315 -1.22 -20.59 -10.41
N LEU A 316 -1.93 -20.29 -11.51
CA LEU A 316 -3.12 -19.44 -11.45
C LEU A 316 -4.36 -20.19 -10.94
N PRO A 317 -5.22 -19.54 -10.14
CA PRO A 317 -6.53 -20.06 -9.79
C PRO A 317 -7.37 -20.39 -11.03
N ILE A 318 -8.08 -21.52 -10.98
CA ILE A 318 -8.98 -21.98 -12.07
C ILE A 318 -10.00 -20.90 -12.45
N SER A 319 -10.51 -20.15 -11.47
CA SER A 319 -11.45 -19.05 -11.70
C SER A 319 -10.86 -17.94 -12.59
N LEU A 320 -9.56 -17.63 -12.44
CA LEU A 320 -8.88 -16.65 -13.29
C LEU A 320 -8.55 -17.23 -14.67
N ILE A 321 -8.15 -18.50 -14.75
CA ILE A 321 -7.88 -19.16 -16.04
C ILE A 321 -9.13 -19.14 -16.92
N LYS A 322 -10.30 -19.44 -16.35
CA LYS A 322 -11.60 -19.35 -17.04
C LYS A 322 -11.99 -17.95 -17.50
N GLN A 323 -11.40 -16.90 -16.94
CA GLN A 323 -11.61 -15.52 -17.41
C GLN A 323 -10.66 -15.12 -18.55
N ILE A 324 -9.57 -15.86 -18.73
CA ILE A 324 -8.54 -15.59 -19.76
C ILE A 324 -8.88 -16.24 -21.10
N ILE A 325 -9.45 -17.45 -21.01
CA ILE A 325 -9.95 -18.28 -22.12
C ILE A 325 -11.33 -17.77 -22.54
#